data_AF-A0A087D5N2-F1
#
_entry.id   AF-A0A087D5N2-F1
#
_cell.length_a   1.000
_cell.length_b   1.000
_cell.length_c   1.000
_cell.angle_alpha   90.00
_cell.angle_beta   90.00
_cell.angle_gamma   90.00
#
_symmetry.space_group_name_H-M   'P 1'
#
loop_
_entity.id
_entity.type
_entity.pdbx_description
1 polymer ?
#
loop_
_entity_poly.entity_id
_entity_poly.type
_entity_poly.pdbx_seq_one_letter_code
_entity_poly.pdbx_strand_id
1 'polypeptide(L)'
;MISQIPVDRVTFMTTGREGEARTPYGVIEFTHCKLAWSRILPNLIARDDGLAPLASKQWAYRDLKAVGRNLDLVDMDELEDDDDWS
;
A
#
# COMPACT_ATOMS: atom_id res chain seq x y z
N MET A 1 11.83 2.09 1.10
CA MET A 1 11.10 1.29 0.11
C MET A 1 10.05 0.53 0.89
N ILE A 2 8.74 0.76 0.75
CA ILE A 2 7.83 -0.22 1.37
C ILE A 2 8.09 -1.56 0.64
N SER A 3 8.94 -2.40 1.22
CA SER A 3 9.15 -3.78 0.82
C SER A 3 7.90 -4.50 1.27
N GLN A 4 6.83 -4.38 0.49
CA GLN A 4 5.60 -5.10 0.78
C GLN A 4 5.32 -6.21 -0.20
N ILE A 5 6.21 -7.19 -0.16
CA ILE A 5 5.73 -8.56 -0.04
C ILE A 5 6.31 -9.08 1.28
N PRO A 6 5.67 -8.88 2.46
CA PRO A 6 5.89 -9.77 3.57
C PRO A 6 5.86 -11.19 3.01
N VAL A 7 6.86 -11.99 3.37
CA VAL A 7 7.04 -13.36 2.84
C VAL A 7 5.76 -14.21 3.01
N ASP A 8 4.81 -13.75 3.85
CA ASP A 8 3.52 -14.36 4.13
C ASP A 8 2.28 -13.47 3.87
N ARG A 9 2.39 -12.18 3.56
CA ARG A 9 1.21 -11.30 3.38
C ARG A 9 1.47 -10.15 2.40
N VAL A 10 0.49 -9.72 1.63
CA VAL A 10 0.55 -8.49 0.84
C VAL A 10 -0.77 -7.74 0.97
N THR A 11 -0.73 -6.43 1.15
CA THR A 11 -1.92 -5.59 1.32
C THR A 11 -2.16 -4.74 0.08
N PHE A 12 -3.38 -4.76 -0.43
CA PHE A 12 -3.86 -3.89 -1.50
C PHE A 12 -4.97 -2.97 -0.97
N MET A 13 -4.89 -1.69 -1.33
CA MET A 13 -5.99 -0.76 -1.13
C MET A 13 -6.99 -0.91 -2.28
N THR A 14 -8.28 -0.98 -1.99
CA THR A 14 -9.34 -1.11 -3.01
C THR A 14 -10.52 -0.18 -2.74
N THR A 15 -11.15 0.34 -3.79
CA THR A 15 -12.45 1.03 -3.69
C THR A 15 -13.63 0.04 -3.68
N GLY A 16 -13.36 -1.25 -3.90
CA GLY A 16 -14.33 -2.35 -3.86
C GLY A 16 -14.43 -3.00 -2.47
N ARG A 17 -14.97 -4.23 -2.42
CA ARG A 17 -15.16 -4.97 -1.15
C ARG A 17 -13.82 -5.30 -0.48
N GLU A 18 -13.75 -5.15 0.84
CA GLU A 18 -12.63 -5.68 1.65
C GLU A 18 -12.64 -7.21 1.72
N GLY A 19 -11.49 -7.81 2.04
CA GLY A 19 -11.39 -9.24 2.28
C GLY A 19 -9.98 -9.80 2.17
N GLU A 20 -9.83 -11.07 2.52
CA GLU A 20 -8.57 -11.80 2.42
C GLU A 20 -8.68 -12.96 1.42
N ALA A 21 -7.62 -13.18 0.65
CA ALA A 21 -7.43 -14.36 -0.18
C ALA A 21 -6.19 -15.11 0.29
N ARG A 22 -6.39 -16.33 0.81
CA ARG A 22 -5.31 -17.20 1.25
C ARG A 22 -4.77 -17.99 0.07
N THR A 23 -3.46 -18.00 -0.08
CA THR A 23 -2.74 -18.74 -1.13
C THR A 23 -1.67 -19.62 -0.49
N PRO A 24 -1.12 -20.61 -1.21
CA PRO A 24 0.05 -21.36 -0.74
C PRO A 24 1.30 -20.51 -0.51
N TYR A 25 1.32 -19.26 -0.99
CA TYR A 25 2.45 -18.33 -0.91
C TYR A 25 2.21 -17.20 0.10
N GLY A 26 1.17 -17.30 0.93
CA GLY A 26 0.77 -16.27 1.87
C GLY A 26 -0.62 -15.70 1.60
N VAL A 27 -0.94 -14.58 2.25
CA VAL A 27 -2.25 -13.94 2.25
C VAL A 27 -2.25 -12.65 1.46
N ILE A 28 -3.20 -12.50 0.55
CA ILE A 28 -3.50 -11.23 -0.11
C ILE A 28 -4.64 -10.58 0.66
N GLU A 29 -4.41 -9.42 1.26
CA GLU A 29 -5.42 -8.64 1.98
C GLU A 29 -5.85 -7.44 1.15
N PHE A 30 -7.17 -7.25 1.02
CA PHE A 30 -7.78 -6.09 0.40
C PHE A 30 -8.41 -5.22 1.47
N THR A 31 -7.86 -4.03 1.66
CA THR A 31 -8.39 -3.02 2.58
C THR A 31 -9.23 -2.02 1.79
N HIS A 32 -10.51 -1.88 2.17
CA HIS A 32 -11.38 -0.92 1.52
C HIS A 32 -11.00 0.52 1.89
N CYS A 33 -10.81 1.35 0.88
CA CYS A 33 -10.58 2.78 1.01
C CYS A 33 -11.78 3.56 0.47
N LYS A 34 -12.26 4.53 1.26
CA LYS A 34 -13.39 5.41 0.88
C LYS A 34 -12.96 6.58 -0.02
N LEU A 35 -11.68 6.66 -0.39
CA LEU A 35 -11.18 7.75 -1.22
C LEU A 35 -11.72 7.64 -2.65
N ALA A 36 -12.04 8.81 -3.22
CA ALA A 36 -12.46 8.91 -4.62
C ALA A 36 -11.27 8.68 -5.57
N TRP A 37 -11.55 8.17 -6.77
CA TRP A 37 -10.55 7.97 -7.83
C TRP A 37 -9.67 9.19 -8.10
N SER A 38 -10.24 10.40 -8.06
CA SER A 38 -9.52 11.67 -8.25
C SER A 38 -8.46 11.95 -7.20
N ARG A 39 -8.55 11.34 -6.01
CA ARG A 39 -7.54 11.41 -4.94
C ARG A 39 -6.51 10.30 -5.05
N ILE A 40 -6.89 9.16 -5.64
CA ILE A 40 -6.04 7.97 -5.74
C ILE A 40 -5.08 8.11 -6.94
N LEU A 41 -5.63 8.36 -8.14
CA LEU A 41 -4.87 8.33 -9.41
C LEU A 41 -3.60 9.21 -9.43
N PRO A 42 -3.61 10.45 -8.91
CA PRO A 42 -2.41 11.30 -8.95
C PRO A 42 -1.25 10.80 -8.08
N ASN A 43 -1.52 9.89 -7.13
CA ASN A 43 -0.54 9.39 -6.17
C ASN A 43 -0.08 7.95 -6.51
N LEU A 44 -0.47 7.45 -7.68
CA LEU A 44 -0.07 6.15 -8.18
C LEU A 44 1.17 6.26 -9.07
N ILE A 45 2.13 5.38 -8.81
CA ILE A 45 3.32 5.14 -9.61
C ILE A 45 3.00 3.93 -10.50
N ALA A 46 2.91 4.17 -11.80
CA ALA A 46 2.70 3.12 -12.78
C ALA A 46 3.88 2.14 -12.77
N ARG A 47 3.60 0.87 -13.06
CA ARG A 47 4.62 -0.15 -13.22
C ARG A 47 4.63 -0.62 -14.67
N ASP A 48 5.82 -0.75 -15.24
CA ASP A 48 6.01 -1.16 -16.64
C ASP A 48 5.75 -2.66 -16.87
N ASP A 49 5.49 -3.42 -15.80
CA ASP A 49 5.31 -4.88 -15.80
C ASP A 49 3.84 -5.33 -15.84
N GLY A 50 2.88 -4.39 -15.95
CA GLY A 50 1.45 -4.70 -15.99
C GLY A 50 0.86 -5.12 -14.63
N LEU A 51 1.64 -5.03 -13.55
CA LEU A 51 1.13 -5.24 -12.20
C LEU A 51 0.34 -4.02 -11.71
N ALA A 52 -0.37 -4.21 -10.59
CA ALA A 52 -1.09 -3.13 -9.94
C ALA A 52 -0.15 -1.95 -9.62
N PRO A 53 -0.56 -0.71 -9.90
CA PRO A 53 0.25 0.47 -9.63
C PRO A 53 0.53 0.60 -8.13
N LEU A 54 1.72 1.11 -7.79
CA LEU A 54 2.10 1.34 -6.40
C LEU A 54 1.64 2.73 -5.96
N ALA A 55 1.22 2.88 -4.71
CA ALA A 55 1.12 4.20 -4.11
C ALA A 55 2.53 4.74 -3.77
N SER A 56 2.74 6.05 -3.82
CA SER A 56 3.95 6.64 -3.24
C SER A 56 4.04 6.31 -1.74
N LYS A 57 5.26 6.24 -1.18
CA LYS A 57 5.47 5.85 0.22
C LYS A 57 4.68 6.73 1.20
N GLN A 58 4.75 8.06 1.04
CA GLN A 58 4.02 8.99 1.90
C GLN A 58 2.50 8.82 1.76
N TRP A 59 2.01 8.50 0.56
CA TRP A 59 0.59 8.27 0.33
C TRP A 59 0.12 6.96 0.95
N ALA A 60 0.87 5.87 0.76
CA ALA A 60 0.61 4.58 1.40
C ALA A 60 0.54 4.74 2.93
N TYR A 61 1.50 5.43 3.55
CA TYR A 61 1.47 5.68 4.98
C TYR A 61 0.26 6.51 5.44
N ARG A 62 -0.10 7.57 4.70
CA ARG A 62 -1.29 8.37 5.01
C ARG A 62 -2.58 7.56 4.90
N ASP A 63 -2.69 6.70 3.90
CA ASP A 63 -3.84 5.83 3.71
C ASP A 63 -3.95 4.82 4.86
N LEU A 64 -2.84 4.14 5.20
CA LEU A 64 -2.78 3.23 6.36
C LEU A 64 -3.17 3.93 7.67
N LYS A 65 -2.68 5.16 7.88
CA LYS A 65 -3.04 5.98 9.05
C LYS A 65 -4.52 6.39 9.06
N ALA A 66 -5.10 6.69 7.90
CA ALA A 66 -6.50 7.06 7.78
C ALA A 66 -7.44 5.88 8.04
N VAL A 67 -7.05 4.66 7.66
CA VAL A 67 -7.82 3.43 7.96
C VAL A 67 -7.50 2.84 9.34
N GLY A 68 -6.41 3.27 9.97
CA GLY A 68 -5.98 2.79 11.29
C GLY A 68 -5.61 1.31 11.32
N ARG A 69 -5.18 0.76 10.18
CA ARG A 69 -4.81 -0.65 9.99
C ARG A 69 -3.41 -0.75 9.39
N ASN A 70 -2.72 -1.84 9.68
CA ASN A 70 -1.43 -2.23 9.09
C ASN A 70 -0.32 -1.18 9.27
N LEU A 71 -0.43 -0.33 10.29
CA LEU A 71 0.60 0.63 10.70
C LEU A 71 1.82 -0.08 11.30
N ASP A 72 1.63 -1.28 11.83
CA ASP A 72 2.68 -2.18 12.32
C ASP A 72 3.55 -2.76 11.19
N LEU A 73 3.07 -2.74 9.94
CA LEU A 73 3.82 -3.18 8.76
C LEU A 73 4.62 -2.04 8.10
N VAL A 74 4.59 -0.85 8.71
CA VAL A 74 5.31 0.33 8.22
C VAL A 74 6.69 0.33 8.85
N ASP A 75 7.71 0.19 8.02
CA ASP A 75 9.08 0.51 8.41
C ASP A 75 9.24 2.04 8.40
N MET A 76 9.36 2.63 9.59
CA MET A 76 9.42 4.08 9.77
C MET A 76 10.78 4.65 9.36
N ASP A 77 11.87 3.90 9.54
CA ASP A 77 13.21 4.32 9.14
C ASP A 77 13.26 4.47 7.60
N GLU A 78 12.62 3.54 6.89
CA GLU A 78 12.55 3.55 5.42
C GLU A 78 11.60 4.59 4.79
N LEU A 79 10.74 5.18 5.62
CA LEU A 79 9.89 6.32 5.28
C LEU A 79 10.62 7.65 5.44
N GLU A 80 11.51 7.77 6.44
CA GLU A 80 12.25 9.00 6.75
C GLU A 80 13.45 9.23 5.80
N ASP A 81 14.10 8.16 5.32
CA ASP A 81 15.26 8.23 4.42
C ASP A 81 15.00 8.89 3.04
N ASP A 82 13.73 9.02 2.60
CA ASP A 82 13.41 9.70 1.32
C ASP A 82 13.33 11.23 1.45
N ASP A 83 13.34 11.80 2.66
CA ASP A 83 13.32 13.26 2.88
C ASP A 83 14.75 13.88 2.86
N ASP A 84 15.82 13.08 2.77
CA ASP A 84 17.22 13.55 2.79
C ASP A 84 17.86 13.74 1.39
N TRP A 85 17.07 13.76 0.32
CA TRP A 85 17.54 14.17 -1.01
C TRP A 85 16.90 15.50 -1.44
N SER A 86 17.29 16.58 -0.75
CA SER A 86 17.02 17.97 -1.16
C SER A 86 18.03 18.47 -2.19
#